data_AF-A0A353EAT0-F1
#
_entry.id   AF-A0A353EAT0-F1
#
_cell.length_a   1.000
_cell.length_b   1.000
_cell.length_c   1.000
_cell.angle_alpha   90.00
_cell.angle_beta   90.00
_cell.angle_gamma   90.00
#
_symmetry.space_group_name_H-M   'P 1'
#
loop_
_entity.id
_entity.type
_entity.pdbx_description
1 polymer ?
#
loop_
_entity_poly.entity_id
_entity_poly.type
_entity_poly.pdbx_seq_one_letter_code
_entity_poly.pdbx_strand_id
1 'polypeptide(L)'
;MLNRLAKDERIEFTELYMGHFCGLDFGTSNSALSASIDGEVQLVSLDDGLKPRKIIPSAIFFNAEEKTRVFGARAIDEYVDGYVGRLMRSLKSVLGSSLMGGKTEVGASAVNYGDIIGMFVRFMKEQGEQQLGDSLEHVVVGRPVFFVDEDPEADRKAQSELEAIVKAVGFKSVSFEFEPIAAALDYERQLDTESTVLTVDIGGGTSDFSIMSLSPKKVMTDDRAQDILAHAGVHIGGTDFDRALSLHSVLPAFGLGSKLESGLDIPVMQFHELATWHEINNLYTR
;
A
#
# COMPACT_ATOMS: atom_id res chain seq x y z
N MET A 1 -41.14 37.69 -7.04
CA MET A 1 -40.90 36.63 -8.03
C MET A 1 -39.38 36.50 -8.30
N LEU A 2 -38.57 36.38 -7.24
CA LEU A 2 -37.09 36.41 -7.31
C LEU A 2 -36.42 35.46 -6.29
N ASN A 3 -37.17 34.53 -5.70
CA ASN A 3 -36.66 33.59 -4.69
C ASN A 3 -36.87 32.10 -5.08
N ARG A 4 -37.02 31.80 -6.37
CA ARG A 4 -37.22 30.43 -6.86
C ARG A 4 -36.11 29.87 -7.76
N LEU A 5 -35.09 30.65 -8.10
CA LEU A 5 -34.03 30.23 -9.03
C LEU A 5 -32.69 29.87 -8.37
N ALA A 6 -32.53 30.04 -7.05
CA ALA A 6 -31.26 29.75 -6.36
C ALA A 6 -31.21 28.35 -5.69
N LYS A 7 -32.24 27.52 -5.88
CA LYS A 7 -32.28 26.14 -5.34
C LYS A 7 -32.07 25.05 -6.40
N ASP A 8 -32.28 25.33 -7.68
CA ASP A 8 -32.12 24.33 -8.76
C ASP A 8 -30.65 24.11 -9.16
N GLU A 9 -29.81 25.16 -9.21
CA GLU A 9 -28.40 25.00 -9.63
C GLU A 9 -27.53 24.26 -8.59
N ARG A 10 -27.95 24.22 -7.32
CA ARG A 10 -27.26 23.41 -6.29
C ARG A 10 -27.63 21.93 -6.32
N ILE A 11 -28.75 21.58 -6.96
CA ILE A 11 -29.19 20.18 -7.09
C ILE A 11 -28.50 19.54 -8.30
N GLU A 12 -28.27 20.29 -9.39
CA GLU A 12 -27.55 19.79 -10.58
C GLU A 12 -26.06 19.49 -10.32
N PHE A 13 -25.37 20.21 -9.43
CA PHE A 13 -23.96 19.92 -9.12
C PHE A 13 -23.75 18.66 -8.27
N THR A 14 -24.73 18.27 -7.45
CA THR A 14 -24.68 17.06 -6.61
C THR A 14 -25.03 15.77 -7.35
N GLU A 15 -25.86 15.83 -8.40
CA GLU A 15 -26.26 14.63 -9.15
C GLU A 15 -25.23 14.22 -10.22
N LEU A 16 -24.38 15.13 -10.69
CA LEU A 16 -23.40 14.87 -11.76
C LEU A 16 -22.07 14.24 -11.28
N TYR A 17 -21.84 14.13 -9.97
CA TYR A 17 -20.74 13.37 -9.35
C TYR A 17 -21.27 12.39 -8.29
N MET A 18 -22.27 11.58 -8.65
CA MET A 18 -22.86 10.52 -7.80
C MET A 18 -21.93 9.31 -7.53
N GLY A 19 -20.61 9.44 -7.70
CA GLY A 19 -19.67 8.37 -7.38
C GLY A 19 -19.11 8.53 -5.97
N HIS A 20 -19.09 7.46 -5.17
CA HIS A 20 -18.47 7.51 -3.85
C HIS A 20 -16.94 7.43 -3.94
N PHE A 21 -16.28 8.27 -3.14
CA PHE A 21 -14.83 8.40 -3.09
C PHE A 21 -14.24 7.66 -1.89
N CYS A 22 -13.05 7.08 -2.09
CA CYS A 22 -12.22 6.55 -1.01
C CYS A 22 -10.76 6.99 -1.14
N GLY A 23 -10.04 6.97 -0.01
CA GLY A 23 -8.59 7.07 0.04
C GLY A 23 -7.99 5.71 0.36
N LEU A 24 -7.07 5.21 -0.45
CA LEU A 24 -6.37 3.95 -0.24
C LEU A 24 -4.90 4.23 0.09
N ASP A 25 -4.52 3.97 1.34
CA ASP A 25 -3.12 3.83 1.71
C ASP A 25 -2.72 2.36 1.52
N PHE A 26 -2.11 2.06 0.38
CA PHE A 26 -1.53 0.75 0.09
C PHE A 26 -0.04 0.77 0.43
N GLY A 27 0.28 0.67 1.71
CA GLY A 27 1.67 0.60 2.21
C GLY A 27 2.35 -0.77 2.01
N THR A 28 3.67 -0.79 2.19
CA THR A 28 4.49 -2.01 2.11
C THR A 28 4.18 -2.99 3.24
N SER A 29 4.06 -2.48 4.46
CA SER A 29 3.85 -3.31 5.65
C SER A 29 2.38 -3.39 6.06
N ASN A 30 1.67 -2.27 5.98
CA ASN A 30 0.29 -2.11 6.41
C ASN A 30 -0.49 -1.29 5.38
N SER A 31 -1.81 -1.45 5.39
CA SER A 31 -2.71 -0.70 4.53
C SER A 31 -3.96 -0.26 5.27
N ALA A 32 -4.53 0.85 4.81
CA ALA A 32 -5.75 1.45 5.33
C ALA A 32 -6.63 1.94 4.17
N LEU A 33 -7.93 1.99 4.41
CA LEU A 33 -8.90 2.57 3.49
C LEU A 33 -9.72 3.61 4.25
N SER A 34 -9.95 4.78 3.66
CA SER A 34 -10.91 5.77 4.13
C SER A 34 -12.04 5.92 3.14
N ALA A 35 -13.24 6.25 3.61
CA ALA A 35 -14.40 6.53 2.77
C ALA A 35 -15.26 7.62 3.41
N SER A 36 -16.05 8.31 2.60
CA SER A 36 -17.10 9.22 3.10
C SER A 36 -18.30 8.40 3.55
N ILE A 37 -18.43 8.19 4.86
CA ILE A 37 -19.51 7.41 5.46
C ILE A 37 -20.27 8.35 6.39
N ASP A 38 -21.59 8.46 6.21
CA ASP A 38 -22.48 9.40 6.91
C ASP A 38 -22.10 10.88 6.70
N GLY A 39 -21.50 11.20 5.55
CA GLY A 39 -21.09 12.56 5.19
C GLY A 39 -19.75 13.00 5.78
N GLU A 40 -19.06 12.12 6.52
CA GLU A 40 -17.74 12.37 7.11
C GLU A 40 -16.71 11.39 6.56
N VAL A 41 -15.49 11.87 6.31
CA VAL A 41 -14.37 11.01 5.91
C VAL A 41 -13.88 10.27 7.14
N GLN A 42 -13.97 8.94 7.11
CA GLN A 42 -13.51 8.09 8.20
C GLN A 42 -12.76 6.86 7.67
N LEU A 43 -11.86 6.33 8.51
CA LEU A 43 -11.21 5.06 8.22
C LEU A 43 -12.23 3.92 8.22
N VAL A 44 -12.21 3.11 7.18
CA VAL A 44 -13.03 1.91 7.05
C VAL A 44 -12.62 0.89 8.12
N SER A 45 -13.61 0.20 8.67
CA SER A 45 -13.35 -0.95 9.53
C SER A 45 -13.10 -2.20 8.69
N LEU A 46 -11.86 -2.67 8.66
CA LEU A 46 -11.40 -3.81 7.88
C LEU A 46 -11.48 -5.09 8.73
N ASP A 47 -12.29 -6.05 8.32
CA ASP A 47 -12.44 -7.34 9.00
C ASP A 47 -11.73 -8.46 8.21
N ASP A 48 -10.61 -8.92 8.76
CA ASP A 48 -9.85 -10.06 8.23
C ASP A 48 -10.34 -11.41 8.78
N GLY A 49 -11.46 -11.43 9.49
CA GLY A 49 -12.05 -12.62 10.12
C GLY A 49 -11.56 -12.88 11.54
N LEU A 50 -10.70 -12.03 12.11
CA LEU A 50 -10.30 -12.10 13.52
C LEU A 50 -11.04 -11.04 14.35
N LYS A 51 -10.87 -9.78 13.97
CA LYS A 51 -11.56 -8.63 14.55
C LYS A 51 -11.47 -7.42 13.61
N PRO A 52 -12.44 -6.52 13.63
CA PRO A 52 -12.36 -5.30 12.85
C PRO A 52 -11.19 -4.40 13.29
N ARG A 53 -10.44 -3.85 12.33
CA ARG A 53 -9.29 -2.95 12.54
C ARG A 53 -9.35 -1.79 11.54
N LYS A 54 -8.72 -0.65 11.86
CA LYS A 54 -8.62 0.48 10.92
C LYS A 54 -7.43 0.37 9.96
N ILE A 55 -6.44 -0.43 10.35
CA ILE A 55 -5.21 -0.69 9.61
C ILE A 55 -4.95 -2.20 9.72
N ILE A 56 -4.58 -2.83 8.60
CA ILE A 56 -4.23 -4.24 8.57
C ILE A 56 -2.87 -4.44 7.90
N PRO A 57 -2.14 -5.53 8.20
CA PRO A 57 -0.96 -5.91 7.45
C PRO A 57 -1.25 -6.09 5.95
N SER A 58 -0.34 -5.66 5.10
CA SER A 58 -0.40 -5.84 3.64
C SER A 58 0.03 -7.26 3.28
N ALA A 59 -0.81 -8.21 3.66
CA ALA A 59 -0.52 -9.64 3.60
C ALA A 59 -1.68 -10.44 3.02
N ILE A 60 -1.35 -11.48 2.26
CA ILE A 60 -2.26 -12.53 1.79
C ILE A 60 -1.64 -13.87 2.14
N PHE A 61 -2.45 -14.79 2.68
CA PHE A 61 -2.07 -16.19 2.81
C PHE A 61 -3.00 -17.04 1.96
N PHE A 62 -2.40 -17.89 1.12
CA PHE A 62 -3.10 -18.89 0.35
C PHE A 62 -3.01 -20.23 1.08
N ASN A 63 -4.12 -20.62 1.72
CA ASN A 63 -4.21 -21.85 2.50
C ASN A 63 -4.45 -23.04 1.55
N ALA A 64 -3.47 -23.94 1.45
CA ALA A 64 -3.53 -25.07 0.54
C ALA A 64 -4.42 -26.21 1.07
N GLU A 65 -4.55 -26.33 2.40
CA GLU A 65 -5.37 -27.34 3.06
C GLU A 65 -6.86 -27.06 2.86
N GLU A 66 -7.27 -25.82 3.12
CA GLU A 66 -8.66 -25.38 3.01
C GLU A 66 -9.04 -24.90 1.60
N LYS A 67 -8.04 -24.69 0.73
CA LYS A 67 -8.20 -24.08 -0.61
C LYS A 67 -8.85 -22.69 -0.54
N THR A 68 -8.52 -21.95 0.50
CA THR A 68 -9.00 -20.59 0.77
C THR A 68 -7.84 -19.59 0.66
N ARG A 69 -8.18 -18.31 0.74
CA ARG A 69 -7.20 -17.24 0.94
C ARG A 69 -7.71 -16.31 2.02
N VAL A 70 -6.81 -15.82 2.85
CA VAL A 70 -7.09 -14.88 3.92
C VAL A 70 -6.15 -13.69 3.84
N PHE A 71 -6.52 -12.58 4.48
CA PHE A 71 -5.85 -11.29 4.34
C PHE A 71 -5.41 -10.77 5.72
N GLY A 72 -4.62 -9.70 5.74
CA GLY A 72 -4.38 -8.94 6.98
C GLY A 72 -3.64 -9.72 8.05
N ALA A 73 -4.06 -9.57 9.30
CA ALA A 73 -3.45 -10.27 10.43
C ALA A 73 -3.76 -11.77 10.39
N ARG A 74 -4.95 -12.16 9.90
CA ARG A 74 -5.30 -13.58 9.73
C ARG A 74 -4.33 -14.31 8.80
N ALA A 75 -3.88 -13.66 7.74
CA ALA A 75 -2.85 -14.22 6.86
C ALA A 75 -1.53 -14.51 7.58
N ILE A 76 -1.14 -13.64 8.52
CA ILE A 76 0.07 -13.83 9.32
C ILE A 76 -0.15 -14.97 10.33
N ASP A 77 -1.30 -14.98 11.02
CA ASP A 77 -1.63 -16.00 12.02
C ASP A 77 -1.66 -17.40 11.41
N GLU A 78 -2.33 -17.62 10.27
CA GLU A 78 -2.36 -18.93 9.62
C GLU A 78 -0.96 -19.40 9.19
N TYR A 79 -0.09 -18.48 8.73
CA TYR A 79 1.29 -18.84 8.42
C TYR A 79 2.09 -19.24 9.69
N VAL A 80 1.95 -18.48 10.77
CA VAL A 80 2.68 -18.72 12.04
C VAL A 80 2.20 -20.00 12.73
N ASP A 81 0.90 -20.30 12.65
CA ASP A 81 0.30 -21.53 13.17
C ASP A 81 0.73 -22.78 12.39
N GLY A 82 1.42 -22.60 11.26
CA GLY A 82 2.05 -23.68 10.50
C GLY A 82 1.12 -24.37 9.50
N TYR A 83 0.02 -23.73 9.11
CA TYR A 83 -0.82 -24.23 8.03
C TYR A 83 -0.02 -24.36 6.74
N VAL A 84 -0.27 -25.42 5.97
CA VAL A 84 0.36 -25.60 4.68
C VAL A 84 -0.23 -24.58 3.70
N GLY A 85 0.62 -23.71 3.18
CA GLY A 85 0.20 -22.67 2.27
C GLY A 85 1.31 -21.72 1.91
N ARG A 86 0.92 -20.57 1.39
CA ARG A 86 1.86 -19.56 0.89
C ARG A 86 1.51 -18.19 1.41
N LEU A 87 2.41 -17.62 2.22
CA LEU A 87 2.32 -16.24 2.68
C LEU A 87 2.98 -15.30 1.68
N MET A 88 2.29 -14.21 1.38
CA MET A 88 2.81 -13.11 0.57
C MET A 88 2.67 -11.81 1.36
N ARG A 89 3.81 -11.12 1.55
CA ARG A 89 3.94 -9.83 2.24
C ARG A 89 4.78 -8.87 1.39
N SER A 90 4.80 -7.60 1.78
CA SER A 90 5.53 -6.55 1.07
C SER A 90 5.08 -6.44 -0.38
N LEU A 91 3.76 -6.57 -0.60
CA LEU A 91 3.16 -6.61 -1.95
C LEU A 91 3.45 -5.32 -2.74
N LYS A 92 3.52 -4.16 -2.07
CA LYS A 92 3.87 -2.89 -2.69
C LYS A 92 5.29 -2.91 -3.29
N SER A 93 6.26 -3.54 -2.63
CA SER A 93 7.64 -3.66 -3.10
C SER A 93 7.78 -4.49 -4.38
N VAL A 94 6.73 -5.19 -4.80
CA VAL A 94 6.72 -5.87 -6.10
C VAL A 94 6.63 -4.85 -7.23
N LEU A 95 5.96 -3.72 -7.04
CA LEU A 95 5.89 -2.63 -8.01
C LEU A 95 7.30 -2.08 -8.27
N GLY A 96 7.67 -1.92 -9.54
CA GLY A 96 9.02 -1.48 -9.92
C GLY A 96 10.12 -2.55 -9.80
N SER A 97 9.81 -3.73 -9.25
CA SER A 97 10.75 -4.86 -9.20
C SER A 97 10.67 -5.75 -10.45
N SER A 98 11.65 -6.64 -10.61
CA SER A 98 11.63 -7.66 -11.67
C SER A 98 10.48 -8.67 -11.53
N LEU A 99 9.86 -8.77 -10.35
CA LEU A 99 8.76 -9.69 -10.06
C LEU A 99 7.44 -9.24 -10.68
N MET A 100 7.24 -7.96 -10.96
CA MET A 100 5.93 -7.40 -11.32
C MET A 100 5.32 -8.04 -12.59
N GLY A 101 6.17 -8.35 -13.58
CA GLY A 101 5.78 -9.07 -14.80
C GLY A 101 5.77 -10.60 -14.66
N GLY A 102 6.09 -11.11 -13.47
CA GLY A 102 6.25 -12.53 -13.19
C GLY A 102 5.02 -13.22 -12.62
N LYS A 103 5.19 -14.53 -12.38
CA LYS A 103 4.18 -15.39 -11.74
C LYS A 103 4.80 -16.09 -10.54
N THR A 104 3.93 -16.50 -9.62
CA THR A 104 4.26 -17.37 -8.50
C THR A 104 3.30 -18.55 -8.45
N GLU A 105 3.75 -19.69 -7.96
CA GLU A 105 2.91 -20.86 -7.77
C GLU A 105 2.06 -20.73 -6.50
N VAL A 106 0.75 -20.90 -6.63
CA VAL A 106 -0.21 -20.92 -5.54
C VAL A 106 -1.06 -22.18 -5.68
N GLY A 107 -0.86 -23.14 -4.78
CA GLY A 107 -1.44 -24.48 -4.93
C GLY A 107 -0.97 -25.13 -6.24
N ALA A 108 -1.91 -25.44 -7.13
CA ALA A 108 -1.63 -26.07 -8.43
C ALA A 108 -1.64 -25.07 -9.61
N SER A 109 -1.60 -23.76 -9.36
CA SER A 109 -1.75 -22.74 -10.41
C SER A 109 -0.70 -21.64 -10.31
N ALA A 110 -0.19 -21.20 -11.45
CA ALA A 110 0.69 -20.04 -11.55
C ALA A 110 -0.14 -18.75 -11.62
N VAL A 111 0.03 -17.86 -10.66
CA VAL A 111 -0.73 -16.61 -10.49
C VAL A 111 0.20 -15.42 -10.72
N ASN A 112 -0.26 -14.40 -11.47
CA ASN A 112 0.54 -13.18 -11.67
C ASN A 112 0.60 -12.36 -10.38
N TYR A 113 1.74 -11.72 -10.11
CA TYR A 113 1.85 -10.84 -8.95
C TYR A 113 0.85 -9.67 -8.99
N GLY A 114 0.58 -9.12 -10.17
CA GLY A 114 -0.46 -8.09 -10.33
C GLY A 114 -1.86 -8.55 -9.92
N ASP A 115 -2.20 -9.82 -10.20
CA ASP A 115 -3.50 -10.38 -9.77
C ASP A 115 -3.55 -10.50 -8.24
N ILE A 116 -2.43 -10.81 -7.59
CA ILE A 116 -2.33 -10.95 -6.12
C ILE A 116 -2.48 -9.59 -5.44
N ILE A 117 -1.82 -8.55 -5.97
CA ILE A 117 -2.04 -7.16 -5.52
C ILE A 117 -3.52 -6.79 -5.71
N GLY A 118 -4.09 -7.12 -6.87
CA GLY A 118 -5.51 -6.89 -7.16
C GLY A 118 -6.45 -7.61 -6.19
N MET A 119 -6.13 -8.82 -5.75
CA MET A 119 -6.90 -9.54 -4.73
C MET A 119 -6.90 -8.79 -3.39
N PHE A 120 -5.75 -8.23 -2.97
CA PHE A 120 -5.64 -7.44 -1.74
C PHE A 120 -6.46 -6.14 -1.84
N VAL A 121 -6.28 -5.38 -2.94
CA VAL A 121 -7.01 -4.13 -3.18
C VAL A 121 -8.51 -4.37 -3.27
N ARG A 122 -8.93 -5.48 -3.89
CA ARG A 122 -10.35 -5.88 -3.94
C ARG A 122 -10.91 -6.16 -2.55
N PHE A 123 -10.18 -6.91 -1.72
CA PHE A 123 -10.60 -7.13 -0.33
C PHE A 123 -10.82 -5.80 0.40
N MET A 124 -9.88 -4.84 0.28
CA MET A 124 -10.04 -3.51 0.90
C MET A 124 -11.29 -2.80 0.40
N LYS A 125 -11.52 -2.76 -0.92
CA LYS A 125 -12.70 -2.16 -1.55
C LYS A 125 -13.99 -2.80 -1.05
N GLU A 126 -14.08 -4.13 -1.03
CA GLU A 126 -15.26 -4.88 -0.58
C GLU A 126 -15.61 -4.54 0.89
N GLN A 127 -14.60 -4.40 1.77
CA GLN A 127 -14.83 -3.96 3.15
C GLN A 127 -15.40 -2.53 3.23
N GLY A 128 -14.89 -1.62 2.39
CA GLY A 128 -15.39 -0.25 2.30
C GLY A 128 -16.83 -0.18 1.77
N GLU A 129 -17.13 -0.91 0.70
CA GLU A 129 -18.46 -0.97 0.09
C GLU A 129 -19.49 -1.59 1.02
N GLN A 130 -19.12 -2.64 1.77
CA GLN A 130 -19.98 -3.25 2.76
C GLN A 130 -20.36 -2.25 3.86
N GLN A 131 -19.42 -1.44 4.33
CA GLN A 131 -19.66 -0.47 5.39
C GLN A 131 -20.42 0.77 4.89
N LEU A 132 -20.15 1.20 3.67
CA LEU A 132 -20.84 2.30 3.00
C LEU A 132 -22.28 1.92 2.60
N GLY A 133 -22.52 0.66 2.26
CA GLY A 133 -23.77 0.18 1.69
C GLY A 133 -23.96 0.51 0.20
N ASP A 134 -22.89 0.95 -0.48
CA ASP A 134 -22.89 1.36 -1.89
C ASP A 134 -21.49 1.14 -2.52
N SER A 135 -21.38 1.32 -3.84
CA SER A 135 -20.15 1.13 -4.64
C SER A 135 -19.15 2.28 -4.46
N LEU A 136 -17.88 1.94 -4.20
CA LEU A 136 -16.77 2.89 -4.18
C LEU A 136 -16.20 3.08 -5.60
N GLU A 137 -16.55 4.17 -6.27
CA GLU A 137 -16.26 4.33 -7.70
C GLU A 137 -14.94 5.04 -7.98
N HIS A 138 -14.49 5.88 -7.05
CA HIS A 138 -13.33 6.76 -7.23
C HIS A 138 -12.35 6.58 -6.09
N VAL A 139 -11.06 6.45 -6.39
CA VAL A 139 -10.02 6.25 -5.37
C VAL A 139 -8.85 7.20 -5.56
N VAL A 140 -8.40 7.80 -4.45
CA VAL A 140 -7.09 8.45 -4.33
C VAL A 140 -6.14 7.45 -3.67
N VAL A 141 -5.07 7.08 -4.35
CA VAL A 141 -4.09 6.09 -3.87
C VAL A 141 -2.84 6.80 -3.38
N GLY A 142 -2.40 6.52 -2.16
CA GLY A 142 -1.11 6.98 -1.65
C GLY A 142 0.06 6.36 -2.44
N ARG A 143 1.04 7.19 -2.81
CA ARG A 143 2.31 6.74 -3.39
C ARG A 143 3.52 7.34 -2.66
N PRO A 144 4.66 6.63 -2.63
CA PRO A 144 5.92 7.24 -2.23
C PRO A 144 6.32 8.35 -3.23
N VAL A 145 7.30 9.18 -2.86
CA VAL A 145 7.87 10.15 -3.79
C VAL A 145 8.45 9.42 -5.00
N PHE A 146 9.14 8.31 -4.77
CA PHE A 146 9.65 7.41 -5.80
C PHE A 146 9.27 5.94 -5.49
N PHE A 147 8.62 5.27 -6.43
CA PHE A 147 8.55 3.80 -6.47
C PHE A 147 9.90 3.21 -6.86
N VAL A 148 10.60 3.85 -7.80
CA VAL A 148 11.94 3.45 -8.28
C VAL A 148 12.86 4.67 -8.26
N ASP A 149 13.96 4.56 -7.51
CA ASP A 149 14.95 5.63 -7.38
C ASP A 149 15.76 5.80 -8.68
N GLU A 150 16.12 7.04 -8.99
CA GLU A 150 17.02 7.42 -10.10
C GLU A 150 16.60 6.98 -11.52
N ASP A 151 15.38 6.43 -11.70
CA ASP A 151 14.83 6.03 -12.99
C ASP A 151 13.38 6.54 -13.17
N PRO A 152 13.20 7.74 -13.76
CA PRO A 152 11.87 8.33 -13.96
C PRO A 152 10.93 7.55 -14.88
N GLU A 153 11.45 6.67 -15.75
CA GLU A 153 10.62 5.86 -16.63
C GLU A 153 10.12 4.62 -15.89
N ALA A 154 11.01 3.96 -15.15
CA ALA A 154 10.63 2.84 -14.28
C ALA A 154 9.67 3.27 -13.18
N ASP A 155 9.85 4.45 -12.57
CA ASP A 155 8.94 5.01 -11.58
C ASP A 155 7.53 5.20 -12.15
N ARG A 156 7.43 5.86 -13.32
CA ARG A 156 6.15 6.10 -13.99
C ARG A 156 5.48 4.79 -14.36
N LYS A 157 6.25 3.82 -14.83
CA LYS A 157 5.77 2.47 -15.15
C LYS A 157 5.21 1.77 -13.92
N ALA A 158 5.91 1.80 -12.78
CA ALA A 158 5.43 1.21 -11.53
C ALA A 158 4.11 1.85 -11.07
N GLN A 159 3.98 3.18 -11.16
CA GLN A 159 2.70 3.86 -10.89
C GLN A 159 1.60 3.41 -11.86
N SER A 160 1.89 3.36 -13.17
CA SER A 160 0.91 2.92 -14.18
C SER A 160 0.47 1.46 -13.99
N GLU A 161 1.37 0.58 -13.53
CA GLU A 161 1.05 -0.80 -13.19
C GLU A 161 0.09 -0.86 -11.99
N LEU A 162 0.36 -0.10 -10.92
CA LEU A 162 -0.56 0.00 -9.79
C LEU A 162 -1.91 0.59 -10.22
N GLU A 163 -1.92 1.64 -11.04
CA GLU A 163 -3.14 2.24 -11.58
C GLU A 163 -3.98 1.23 -12.36
N ALA A 164 -3.34 0.42 -13.21
CA ALA A 164 -4.00 -0.61 -14.00
C ALA A 164 -4.62 -1.70 -13.11
N ILE A 165 -3.90 -2.13 -12.06
CA ILE A 165 -4.41 -3.11 -11.09
C ILE A 165 -5.63 -2.55 -10.35
N VAL A 166 -5.53 -1.32 -9.83
CA VAL A 166 -6.62 -0.67 -9.09
C VAL A 166 -7.85 -0.47 -9.99
N LYS A 167 -7.67 -0.04 -11.24
CA LYS A 167 -8.76 0.04 -12.23
C LYS A 167 -9.39 -1.32 -12.50
N ALA A 168 -8.59 -2.38 -12.65
CA ALA A 168 -9.07 -3.75 -12.89
C ALA A 168 -9.88 -4.33 -11.71
N VAL A 169 -9.71 -3.78 -10.50
CA VAL A 169 -10.54 -4.13 -9.34
C VAL A 169 -11.95 -3.54 -9.43
N GLY A 170 -12.18 -2.52 -10.27
CA GLY A 170 -13.50 -1.95 -10.55
C GLY A 170 -13.67 -0.48 -10.20
N PHE A 171 -12.59 0.25 -9.89
CA PHE A 171 -12.62 1.71 -9.74
C PHE A 171 -12.74 2.39 -11.12
N LYS A 172 -13.66 3.34 -11.26
CA LYS A 172 -13.88 4.12 -12.49
C LYS A 172 -12.79 5.17 -12.70
N SER A 173 -12.28 5.76 -11.61
CA SER A 173 -11.12 6.66 -11.67
C SER A 173 -10.14 6.39 -10.53
N VAL A 174 -8.86 6.62 -10.83
CA VAL A 174 -7.74 6.49 -9.91
C VAL A 174 -6.92 7.76 -10.02
N SER A 175 -6.64 8.39 -8.89
CA SER A 175 -5.64 9.46 -8.76
C SER A 175 -4.60 9.05 -7.73
N PHE A 176 -3.46 9.74 -7.71
CA PHE A 176 -2.37 9.47 -6.78
C PHE A 176 -2.05 10.74 -5.98
N GLU A 177 -1.67 10.54 -4.72
CA GLU A 177 -1.16 11.60 -3.86
C GLU A 177 0.13 11.12 -3.20
N PHE A 178 1.11 12.01 -3.02
CA PHE A 178 2.33 11.69 -2.30
C PHE A 178 2.00 11.48 -0.82
N GLU A 179 2.43 10.34 -0.27
CA GLU A 179 2.27 9.96 1.14
C GLU A 179 2.68 11.07 2.13
N PRO A 180 3.87 11.71 2.02
CA PRO A 180 4.24 12.78 2.94
C PRO A 180 3.40 14.07 2.77
N ILE A 181 2.73 14.26 1.62
CA ILE A 181 1.81 15.38 1.40
C ILE A 181 0.47 15.10 2.06
N ALA A 182 -0.06 13.89 1.93
CA ALA A 182 -1.30 13.48 2.58
C ALA A 182 -1.24 13.71 4.11
N ALA A 183 -0.11 13.34 4.73
CA ALA A 183 0.13 13.59 6.15
C ALA A 183 0.25 15.10 6.49
N ALA A 184 0.87 15.89 5.61
CA ALA A 184 0.97 17.34 5.80
C ALA A 184 -0.41 18.02 5.74
N LEU A 185 -1.28 17.61 4.81
CA LEU A 185 -2.63 18.16 4.66
C LEU A 185 -3.55 17.78 5.83
N ASP A 186 -3.39 16.58 6.40
CA ASP A 186 -4.10 16.22 7.63
C ASP A 186 -3.65 17.10 8.81
N TYR A 187 -2.34 17.31 8.95
CA TYR A 187 -1.76 18.20 9.97
C TYR A 187 -2.19 19.67 9.79
N GLU A 188 -2.37 20.14 8.55
CA GLU A 188 -2.81 21.51 8.27
C GLU A 188 -4.13 21.86 8.95
N ARG A 189 -5.04 20.88 9.12
CA ARG A 189 -6.35 21.07 9.78
C ARG A 189 -6.23 21.44 11.25
N GLN A 190 -5.08 21.20 11.86
CA GLN A 190 -4.80 21.47 13.27
C GLN A 190 -4.04 22.79 13.46
N LEU A 191 -3.67 23.49 12.38
CA LEU A 191 -2.92 24.73 12.43
C LEU A 191 -3.84 25.95 12.62
N ASP A 192 -3.38 26.89 13.43
CA ASP A 192 -4.00 28.22 13.58
C ASP A 192 -3.26 29.31 12.78
N THR A 193 -2.04 29.03 12.34
CA THR A 193 -1.16 29.99 11.66
C THR A 193 -0.41 29.34 10.50
N GLU A 194 -0.03 30.15 9.52
CA GLU A 194 0.82 29.68 8.42
C GLU A 194 2.18 29.20 8.93
N SER A 195 2.61 28.02 8.47
CA SER A 195 3.81 27.35 8.94
C SER A 195 4.49 26.59 7.81
N THR A 196 5.83 26.62 7.80
CA THR A 196 6.62 25.71 6.97
C THR A 196 6.83 24.40 7.72
N VAL A 197 6.37 23.29 7.14
CA VAL A 197 6.38 21.96 7.77
C VAL A 197 7.26 21.02 6.96
N LEU A 198 8.14 20.28 7.64
CA LEU A 198 8.83 19.13 7.09
C LEU A 198 8.09 17.87 7.55
N THR A 199 7.48 17.17 6.60
CA THR A 199 6.97 15.81 6.82
C THR A 199 8.09 14.82 6.56
N VAL A 200 8.27 13.88 7.49
CA VAL A 200 9.19 12.75 7.37
C VAL A 200 8.35 11.49 7.49
N ASP A 201 8.17 10.78 6.39
CA ASP A 201 7.48 9.49 6.35
C ASP A 201 8.52 8.37 6.26
N ILE A 202 8.56 7.50 7.26
CA ILE A 202 9.48 6.36 7.31
C ILE A 202 8.63 5.10 7.28
N GLY A 203 8.43 4.61 6.06
CA GLY A 203 7.58 3.46 5.79
C GLY A 203 8.32 2.13 5.87
N GLY A 204 7.62 1.08 5.41
CA GLY A 204 8.18 -0.26 5.31
C GLY A 204 9.26 -0.39 4.25
N GLY A 205 9.11 0.27 3.09
CA GLY A 205 10.05 0.15 1.97
C GLY A 205 10.73 1.46 1.54
N THR A 206 10.19 2.61 1.91
CA THR A 206 10.73 3.93 1.51
C THR A 206 10.79 4.85 2.71
N SER A 207 11.67 5.86 2.62
CA SER A 207 11.68 7.03 3.49
C SER A 207 11.51 8.26 2.63
N ASP A 208 10.41 8.98 2.84
CA ASP A 208 9.97 10.08 2.01
C ASP A 208 9.91 11.39 2.83
N PHE A 209 10.33 12.48 2.21
CA PHE A 209 10.49 13.79 2.83
C PHE A 209 9.77 14.83 1.99
N SER A 210 8.97 15.69 2.62
CA SER A 210 8.32 16.82 1.94
C SER A 210 8.39 18.06 2.81
N ILE A 211 8.76 19.20 2.21
CA ILE A 211 8.71 20.51 2.83
C ILE A 211 7.53 21.26 2.21
N MET A 212 6.56 21.65 3.03
CA MET A 212 5.35 22.34 2.58
C MET A 212 5.10 23.64 3.34
N SER A 213 4.55 24.63 2.64
CA SER A 213 4.00 25.85 3.25
C SER A 213 2.51 25.66 3.51
N LEU A 214 2.15 25.34 4.75
CA LEU A 214 0.77 25.08 5.16
C LEU A 214 0.12 26.33 5.71
N SER A 215 -1.15 26.54 5.42
CA SER A 215 -1.91 27.69 5.89
C SER A 215 -3.38 27.33 6.09
N PRO A 216 -4.00 27.69 7.22
CA PRO A 216 -5.43 27.45 7.45
C PRO A 216 -6.32 28.12 6.41
N LYS A 217 -5.82 29.17 5.75
CA LYS A 217 -6.52 29.88 4.66
C LYS A 217 -6.54 29.11 3.34
N LYS A 218 -5.68 28.11 3.18
CA LYS A 218 -5.50 27.35 1.95
C LYS A 218 -6.19 25.99 1.96
N VAL A 219 -6.77 25.56 3.10
CA VAL A 219 -7.41 24.23 3.27
C VAL A 219 -8.43 23.90 2.17
N MET A 220 -9.15 24.90 1.65
CA MET A 220 -10.16 24.73 0.59
C MET A 220 -9.64 25.01 -0.82
N THR A 221 -8.31 25.05 -1.02
CA THR A 221 -7.70 25.30 -2.34
C THR A 221 -7.48 23.98 -3.05
N ASP A 222 -8.00 23.87 -4.27
CA ASP A 222 -7.91 22.63 -5.06
C ASP A 222 -6.48 22.31 -5.53
N ASP A 223 -5.73 23.32 -6.00
CA ASP A 223 -4.33 23.16 -6.43
C ASP A 223 -3.36 23.55 -5.30
N ARG A 224 -2.70 22.54 -4.74
CA ARG A 224 -1.70 22.68 -3.68
C ARG A 224 -0.26 22.55 -4.18
N ALA A 225 -0.02 22.44 -5.50
CA ALA A 225 1.30 22.18 -6.05
C ALA A 225 2.32 23.27 -5.66
N GLN A 226 1.88 24.54 -5.58
CA GLN A 226 2.75 25.67 -5.19
C GLN A 226 3.14 25.67 -3.71
N ASP A 227 2.42 24.92 -2.87
CA ASP A 227 2.73 24.82 -1.45
C ASP A 227 3.84 23.81 -1.17
N ILE A 228 4.16 22.95 -2.13
CA ILE A 228 5.26 22.00 -2.05
C ILE A 228 6.56 22.74 -2.37
N LEU A 229 7.36 23.00 -1.34
CA LEU A 229 8.64 23.72 -1.48
C LEU A 229 9.75 22.78 -1.94
N ALA A 230 9.74 21.53 -1.47
CA ALA A 230 10.67 20.49 -1.87
C ALA A 230 10.13 19.10 -1.49
N HIS A 231 10.53 18.07 -2.21
CA HIS A 231 10.34 16.68 -1.79
C HIS A 231 11.54 15.82 -2.24
N ALA A 232 11.80 14.76 -1.49
CA ALA A 232 12.82 13.76 -1.80
C ALA A 232 12.40 12.41 -1.20
N GLY A 233 12.89 11.32 -1.76
CA GLY A 233 12.66 9.98 -1.23
C GLY A 233 13.88 9.11 -1.43
N VAL A 234 14.02 8.07 -0.60
CA VAL A 234 15.01 7.00 -0.76
C VAL A 234 14.35 5.65 -0.52
N HIS A 235 14.75 4.63 -1.26
CA HIS A 235 14.29 3.26 -1.09
C HIS A 235 14.97 2.56 0.09
N ILE A 236 14.82 3.15 1.27
CA ILE A 236 15.26 2.61 2.56
C ILE A 236 14.09 2.69 3.52
N GLY A 237 13.65 1.56 4.06
CA GLY A 237 12.56 1.50 5.02
C GLY A 237 12.75 0.40 6.06
N GLY A 238 11.70 0.14 6.84
CA GLY A 238 11.69 -0.89 7.89
C GLY A 238 12.17 -2.27 7.42
N THR A 239 11.88 -2.67 6.18
CA THR A 239 12.30 -3.97 5.63
C THR A 239 13.82 -4.09 5.45
N ASP A 240 14.52 -2.99 5.22
CA ASP A 240 15.99 -2.97 5.14
C ASP A 240 16.61 -3.17 6.52
N PHE A 241 16.01 -2.58 7.56
CA PHE A 241 16.40 -2.82 8.94
C PHE A 241 16.14 -4.27 9.35
N ASP A 242 14.97 -4.83 9.00
CA ASP A 242 14.64 -6.25 9.25
C ASP A 242 15.65 -7.17 8.56
N ARG A 243 15.98 -6.90 7.30
CA ARG A 243 16.97 -7.66 6.52
C ARG A 243 18.35 -7.58 7.16
N ALA A 244 18.81 -6.38 7.52
CA ALA A 244 20.11 -6.17 8.15
C ALA A 244 20.19 -6.90 9.51
N LEU A 245 19.13 -6.80 10.32
CA LEU A 245 19.03 -7.50 11.59
C LEU A 245 19.07 -9.02 11.41
N SER A 246 18.31 -9.54 10.45
CA SER A 246 18.24 -10.97 10.13
C SER A 246 19.60 -11.52 9.70
N LEU A 247 20.24 -10.88 8.71
CA LEU A 247 21.56 -11.27 8.21
C LEU A 247 22.65 -11.17 9.29
N HIS A 248 22.57 -10.17 10.17
CA HIS A 248 23.59 -9.96 11.20
C HIS A 248 23.40 -10.87 12.42
N SER A 249 22.16 -11.08 12.86
CA SER A 249 21.86 -11.62 14.20
C SER A 249 21.15 -12.96 14.19
N VAL A 250 20.41 -13.30 13.13
CA VAL A 250 19.57 -14.51 13.08
C VAL A 250 20.22 -15.58 12.19
N LEU A 251 20.46 -15.25 10.92
CA LEU A 251 20.91 -16.19 9.91
C LEU A 251 22.31 -16.79 10.15
N PRO A 252 23.25 -16.18 10.90
CA PRO A 252 24.48 -16.86 11.31
C PRO A 252 24.22 -18.14 12.12
N ALA A 253 23.18 -18.18 12.94
CA ALA A 253 22.78 -19.39 13.66
C ALA A 253 22.27 -20.51 12.73
N PHE A 254 21.88 -20.15 11.50
CA PHE A 254 21.46 -21.05 10.43
C PHE A 254 22.57 -21.32 9.40
N GLY A 255 23.81 -20.92 9.70
CA GLY A 255 24.98 -21.25 8.89
C GLY A 255 25.45 -20.15 7.93
N LEU A 256 24.88 -18.94 7.95
CA LEU A 256 25.43 -17.82 7.21
C LEU A 256 26.87 -17.52 7.67
N GLY A 257 27.82 -17.52 6.74
CA GLY A 257 29.24 -17.33 7.02
C GLY A 257 29.96 -18.59 7.50
N SER A 258 29.29 -19.75 7.53
CA SER A 258 29.92 -21.04 7.83
C SER A 258 30.44 -21.73 6.56
N LYS A 259 31.08 -22.90 6.74
CA LYS A 259 31.65 -23.73 5.67
C LYS A 259 30.90 -25.04 5.54
N LEU A 260 30.79 -25.54 4.32
CA LEU A 260 30.38 -26.90 4.01
C LEU A 260 31.40 -27.93 4.52
N GLU A 261 31.01 -29.20 4.61
CA GLU A 261 31.93 -30.30 4.95
C GLU A 261 33.13 -30.39 3.99
N SER A 262 32.95 -29.96 2.74
CA SER A 262 34.01 -29.86 1.74
C SER A 262 35.02 -28.73 2.00
N GLY A 263 34.79 -27.87 3.00
CA GLY A 263 35.61 -26.71 3.33
C GLY A 263 35.30 -25.44 2.51
N LEU A 264 34.41 -25.55 1.52
CA LEU A 264 33.91 -24.42 0.73
C LEU A 264 32.93 -23.57 1.56
N ASP A 265 32.84 -22.28 1.24
CA ASP A 265 31.87 -21.40 1.91
C ASP A 265 30.44 -21.74 1.48
N ILE A 266 29.49 -21.62 2.42
CA ILE A 266 28.08 -21.82 2.08
C ILE A 266 27.63 -20.68 1.13
N PRO A 267 26.89 -21.00 0.05
CA PRO A 267 26.29 -19.98 -0.81
C PRO A 267 25.44 -18.97 -0.03
N VAL A 268 25.69 -17.68 -0.26
CA VAL A 268 25.04 -16.60 0.51
C VAL A 268 23.69 -16.15 -0.06
N MET A 269 23.42 -16.45 -1.33
CA MET A 269 22.24 -15.93 -2.04
C MET A 269 20.92 -16.31 -1.37
N GLN A 270 20.78 -17.57 -0.94
CA GLN A 270 19.57 -18.05 -0.28
C GLN A 270 19.31 -17.31 1.05
N PHE A 271 20.36 -16.91 1.78
CA PHE A 271 20.21 -16.13 3.00
C PHE A 271 19.72 -14.72 2.73
N HIS A 272 20.18 -14.09 1.64
CA HIS A 272 19.70 -12.77 1.22
C HIS A 272 18.24 -12.81 0.75
N GLU A 273 17.85 -13.83 -0.02
CA GLU A 273 16.47 -14.04 -0.44
C GLU A 273 15.55 -14.33 0.76
N LEU A 274 16.00 -15.16 1.72
CA LEU A 274 15.27 -15.44 2.97
C LEU A 274 15.10 -14.19 3.85
N ALA A 275 16.07 -13.28 3.83
CA ALA A 275 16.02 -12.03 4.59
C ALA A 275 15.19 -10.94 3.90
N THR A 276 14.70 -11.16 2.67
CA THR A 276 14.00 -10.16 1.85
C THR A 276 12.58 -10.62 1.55
N TRP A 277 11.59 -10.07 2.25
CA TRP A 277 10.20 -10.56 2.26
C TRP A 277 9.59 -10.90 0.90
N HIS A 278 9.74 -10.03 -0.10
CA HIS A 278 9.15 -10.27 -1.43
C HIS A 278 9.91 -11.32 -2.24
N GLU A 279 11.21 -11.52 -2.00
CA GLU A 279 12.07 -12.49 -2.67
C GLU A 279 11.96 -13.90 -2.09
N ILE A 280 11.46 -14.07 -0.86
CA ILE A 280 11.21 -15.40 -0.24
C ILE A 280 10.37 -16.28 -1.20
N ASN A 281 9.51 -15.67 -2.01
CA ASN A 281 8.71 -16.37 -2.99
C ASN A 281 9.53 -17.15 -4.05
N ASN A 282 10.73 -16.70 -4.40
CA ASN A 282 11.59 -17.41 -5.35
C ASN A 282 12.12 -18.74 -4.78
N LEU A 283 12.10 -18.91 -3.44
CA LEU A 283 12.61 -20.10 -2.77
C LEU A 283 11.63 -21.27 -2.76
N TYR A 284 10.33 -21.00 -2.95
CA TYR A 284 9.30 -22.04 -3.00
C TYR A 284 9.19 -22.70 -4.38
N THR A 285 9.67 -22.05 -5.44
CA THR A 285 9.65 -22.59 -6.80
C THR A 285 10.84 -23.53 -6.99
N ARG A 286 10.61 -24.83 -6.78
CA ARG A 286 11.53 -25.92 -7.15
C ARG A 286 10.77 -27.07 -7.79
#